data_AF-A0A1Y2T197-F1
#
_entry.id   AF-A0A1Y2T197-F1
#
_cell.length_a   1.000
_cell.length_b   1.000
_cell.length_c   1.000
_cell.angle_alpha   90.00
_cell.angle_beta   90.00
_cell.angle_gamma   90.00
#
_symmetry.space_group_name_H-M   'P 1'
#
loop_
_entity.id
_entity.type
_entity.pdbx_description
1 polymer ?
#
loop_
_entity_poly.entity_id
_entity_poly.type
_entity_poly.pdbx_seq_one_letter_code
_entity_poly.pdbx_strand_id
1 'polypeptide(L)'
;RPAGRASAAAPAAPAIRLGCIDYLNCLPVYFGIERGAVEWDGTLHKGPPSVLNQAFREGRLDVTPVSSIEYARRAAECVVLPDLSICADGRVASILLFHRRPLTELDGRPVALTASSATSVVLARIILELRYGVRPEYRVAPPDLEAMLAEHDAALLIGDDALLAAQAFPGIPRVDLGEEWKAFTGHPMVYALWVARRELAESDPAALRRVIRALQASREYARNHRQE
;
A
#
# COMPACT_ATOMS: atom_id res chain seq x y z
N ARG A 1 -34.20 1.18 -53.73
CA ARG A 1 -32.97 1.24 -52.90
C ARG A 1 -33.35 1.92 -51.58
N PRO A 2 -33.41 1.22 -50.43
CA PRO A 2 -33.57 1.91 -49.16
C PRO A 2 -32.21 2.43 -48.70
N ALA A 3 -32.19 3.68 -48.23
CA ALA A 3 -31.03 4.33 -47.64
C ALA A 3 -30.71 3.69 -46.28
N GLY A 4 -29.48 3.21 -46.13
CA GLY A 4 -28.99 2.68 -44.85
C GLY A 4 -28.91 3.80 -43.82
N ARG A 5 -29.60 3.63 -42.70
CA ARG A 5 -29.37 4.42 -41.49
C ARG A 5 -27.97 4.08 -40.99
N ALA A 6 -27.05 5.04 -41.07
CA ALA A 6 -25.79 4.96 -40.35
C ALA A 6 -26.11 4.89 -38.85
N SER A 7 -25.75 3.77 -38.23
CA SER A 7 -25.74 3.64 -36.77
C SER A 7 -24.67 4.57 -36.22
N ALA A 8 -25.08 5.68 -35.58
CA ALA A 8 -24.17 6.52 -34.83
C ALA A 8 -23.58 5.66 -33.69
N ALA A 9 -22.27 5.43 -33.74
CA ALA A 9 -21.56 4.77 -32.64
C ALA A 9 -21.74 5.62 -31.38
N ALA A 10 -22.07 4.96 -30.26
CA ALA A 10 -22.09 5.61 -28.96
C ALA A 10 -20.73 6.28 -28.70
N PRO A 11 -20.67 7.45 -28.04
CA PRO A 11 -19.41 8.08 -27.68
C PRO A 11 -18.55 7.08 -26.91
N ALA A 12 -17.27 6.95 -27.29
CA ALA A 12 -16.34 6.10 -26.56
C ALA A 12 -16.31 6.54 -25.09
N ALA A 13 -16.45 5.58 -24.18
CA ALA A 13 -16.34 5.86 -22.75
C ALA A 13 -14.98 6.55 -22.46
N PRO A 14 -14.94 7.53 -21.54
CA PRO A 14 -13.69 8.22 -21.23
C PRO A 14 -12.62 7.22 -20.79
N ALA A 15 -11.39 7.42 -21.28
CA ALA A 15 -10.25 6.55 -20.97
C ALA A 15 -10.01 6.51 -19.45
N ILE A 16 -9.88 5.30 -18.89
CA ILE A 16 -9.65 5.11 -17.45
C ILE A 16 -8.29 5.66 -17.05
N ARG A 17 -8.24 6.42 -15.94
CA ARG A 17 -7.02 7.00 -15.38
C ARG A 17 -6.55 6.16 -14.21
N LEU A 18 -5.49 5.39 -14.43
CA LEU A 18 -4.91 4.44 -13.49
C LEU A 18 -3.65 5.02 -12.82
N GLY A 19 -3.67 5.16 -11.50
CA GLY A 19 -2.49 5.52 -10.71
C GLY A 19 -1.53 4.33 -10.57
N CYS A 20 -0.22 4.61 -10.61
CA CYS A 20 0.85 3.63 -10.47
C CYS A 20 1.92 4.15 -9.48
N ILE A 21 2.01 3.55 -8.30
CA ILE A 21 3.05 3.89 -7.32
C ILE A 21 4.40 3.38 -7.83
N ASP A 22 5.40 4.26 -7.84
CA ASP A 22 6.77 3.96 -8.29
C ASP A 22 7.62 3.27 -7.21
N TYR A 23 7.09 2.19 -6.63
CA TYR A 23 7.79 1.36 -5.64
C TYR A 23 7.98 -0.05 -6.18
N LEU A 24 9.10 -0.69 -5.81
CA LEU A 24 9.46 -2.03 -6.27
C LEU A 24 8.39 -3.08 -5.97
N ASN A 25 7.68 -2.97 -4.84
CA ASN A 25 6.61 -3.90 -4.48
C ASN A 25 5.32 -3.73 -5.30
N CYS A 26 5.19 -2.62 -6.04
CA CYS A 26 4.08 -2.37 -6.96
C CYS A 26 4.43 -2.78 -8.40
N LEU A 27 5.72 -2.82 -8.75
CA LEU A 27 6.22 -3.11 -10.10
C LEU A 27 5.56 -4.34 -10.74
N PRO A 28 5.44 -5.50 -10.07
CA PRO A 28 4.83 -6.68 -10.70
C PRO A 28 3.41 -6.42 -11.23
N VAL A 29 2.63 -5.55 -10.59
CA VAL A 29 1.24 -5.30 -10.96
C VAL A 29 1.12 -4.51 -12.27
N TYR A 30 2.15 -3.74 -12.66
CA TYR A 30 2.16 -2.92 -13.87
C TYR A 30 3.10 -3.44 -14.95
N PHE A 31 4.01 -4.34 -14.61
CA PHE A 31 5.08 -4.81 -15.50
C PHE A 31 4.59 -5.29 -16.88
N GLY A 32 3.57 -6.14 -16.95
CA GLY A 32 3.04 -6.63 -18.22
C GLY A 32 2.42 -5.54 -19.09
N ILE A 33 1.76 -4.56 -18.48
CA ILE A 33 1.22 -3.38 -19.17
C ILE A 33 2.37 -2.51 -19.72
N GLU A 34 3.38 -2.22 -18.90
CA GLU A 34 4.51 -1.37 -19.29
C GLU A 34 5.38 -2.00 -20.38
N ARG A 35 5.47 -3.34 -20.40
CA ARG A 35 6.15 -4.10 -21.46
C ARG A 35 5.31 -4.25 -22.74
N GLY A 36 4.06 -3.80 -22.73
CA GLY A 36 3.12 -3.99 -23.85
C GLY A 36 2.66 -5.44 -24.04
N ALA A 37 2.94 -6.32 -23.07
CA ALA A 37 2.50 -7.72 -23.09
C ALA A 37 1.02 -7.86 -22.69
N VAL A 38 0.46 -6.85 -22.01
CA VAL A 38 -0.95 -6.76 -21.66
C VAL A 38 -1.50 -5.46 -22.24
N GLU A 39 -2.53 -5.58 -23.08
CA GLU A 39 -3.20 -4.42 -23.67
C GLU A 39 -3.88 -3.57 -22.60
N TRP A 40 -3.71 -2.25 -22.72
CA TRP A 40 -4.32 -1.27 -21.84
C TRP A 40 -4.74 -0.05 -22.67
N ASP A 41 -6.04 0.27 -22.62
CA ASP A 41 -6.70 1.34 -23.39
C ASP A 41 -6.89 2.63 -22.56
N GLY A 42 -6.35 2.69 -21.34
CA GLY A 42 -6.41 3.84 -20.44
C GLY A 42 -5.11 4.64 -20.36
N THR A 43 -5.01 5.52 -19.38
CA THR A 43 -3.80 6.31 -19.08
C THR A 43 -3.17 5.86 -17.76
N LEU A 44 -1.84 5.70 -17.75
CA LEU A 44 -1.08 5.45 -16.51
C LEU A 44 -0.51 6.76 -15.96
N HIS A 45 -0.73 6.98 -14.68
CA HIS A 45 -0.23 8.14 -13.95
C HIS A 45 0.74 7.64 -12.89
N LYS A 46 2.05 7.76 -13.17
CA LYS A 46 3.11 7.38 -12.22
C LYS A 46 3.34 8.49 -11.20
N GLY A 47 3.57 8.12 -9.95
CA GLY A 47 3.94 9.09 -8.93
C GLY A 47 4.05 8.51 -7.53
N PRO A 48 4.52 9.31 -6.56
CA PRO A 48 4.56 8.90 -5.16
C PRO A 48 3.13 8.78 -4.59
N PRO A 49 2.94 7.97 -3.53
CA PRO A 49 1.61 7.74 -2.94
C PRO A 49 0.87 9.03 -2.56
N SER A 50 1.55 10.06 -2.07
CA SER A 50 0.94 11.34 -1.70
C SER A 50 0.26 12.04 -2.89
N VAL A 51 0.93 12.06 -4.04
CA VAL A 51 0.43 12.67 -5.29
C VAL A 51 -0.73 11.86 -5.86
N LEU A 52 -0.62 10.54 -5.91
CA LEU A 52 -1.68 9.68 -6.44
C LEU A 52 -2.91 9.68 -5.55
N ASN A 53 -2.72 9.63 -4.23
CA ASN A 53 -3.82 9.76 -3.28
C ASN A 53 -4.52 11.11 -3.50
N GLN A 54 -3.80 12.23 -3.57
CA GLN A 54 -4.41 13.53 -3.84
C GLN A 54 -5.17 13.55 -5.19
N ALA A 55 -4.58 13.03 -6.26
CA ALA A 55 -5.20 12.97 -7.57
C ALA A 55 -6.48 12.12 -7.58
N PHE A 56 -6.49 10.99 -6.87
CA PHE A 56 -7.67 10.16 -6.70
C PHE A 56 -8.77 10.88 -5.94
N ARG A 57 -8.43 11.59 -4.85
CA ARG A 57 -9.38 12.40 -4.06
C ARG A 57 -10.03 13.52 -4.88
N GLU A 58 -9.25 14.18 -5.73
CA GLU A 58 -9.72 15.26 -6.59
C GLU A 58 -10.44 14.74 -7.84
N GLY A 59 -10.59 13.42 -8.00
CA GLY A 59 -11.23 12.81 -9.15
C GLY A 59 -10.45 12.91 -10.45
N ARG A 60 -9.14 13.11 -10.34
CA ARG A 60 -8.18 13.07 -11.45
C ARG A 60 -7.68 11.65 -11.75
N LEU A 61 -7.93 10.68 -10.84
CA LEU A 61 -7.75 9.25 -11.07
C LEU A 61 -9.05 8.48 -10.81
N ASP A 62 -9.22 7.38 -11.52
CA ASP A 62 -10.38 6.50 -11.39
C ASP A 62 -10.05 5.25 -10.57
N VAL A 63 -8.82 4.75 -10.71
CA VAL A 63 -8.29 3.58 -10.00
C VAL A 63 -6.88 3.90 -9.54
N THR A 64 -6.53 3.56 -8.30
CA THR A 64 -5.16 3.74 -7.79
C THR A 64 -4.88 2.74 -6.67
N PRO A 65 -3.63 2.32 -6.46
CA PRO A 65 -3.23 1.72 -5.19
C PRO A 65 -3.29 2.78 -4.09
N VAL A 66 -3.79 2.39 -2.93
CA VAL A 66 -3.80 3.18 -1.69
C VAL A 66 -3.33 2.31 -0.54
N SER A 67 -2.81 2.95 0.51
CA SER A 67 -2.52 2.23 1.75
C SER A 67 -3.82 1.72 2.39
N SER A 68 -3.78 0.61 3.14
CA SER A 68 -4.98 0.07 3.81
C SER A 68 -5.61 1.05 4.79
N ILE A 69 -4.81 1.93 5.40
CA ILE A 69 -5.29 3.00 6.28
C ILE A 69 -5.97 4.14 5.51
N GLU A 70 -5.41 4.54 4.36
CA GLU A 70 -6.07 5.55 3.52
C GLU A 70 -7.40 5.01 2.98
N TYR A 71 -7.48 3.73 2.64
CA TYR A 71 -8.75 3.07 2.35
C TYR A 71 -9.70 3.08 3.54
N ALA A 72 -9.25 2.65 4.73
CA ALA A 72 -10.11 2.58 5.92
C ALA A 72 -10.74 3.93 6.28
N ARG A 73 -10.00 5.03 6.10
CA ARG A 73 -10.50 6.40 6.31
C ARG A 73 -11.60 6.83 5.33
N ARG A 74 -11.73 6.15 4.18
CA ARG A 74 -12.57 6.54 3.05
C ARG A 74 -13.34 5.36 2.44
N ALA A 75 -13.59 4.31 3.22
CA ALA A 75 -14.16 3.07 2.71
C ALA A 75 -15.51 3.26 1.99
N ALA A 76 -16.26 4.29 2.38
CA ALA A 76 -17.51 4.68 1.73
C ALA A 76 -17.34 5.18 0.29
N GLU A 77 -16.19 5.75 -0.07
CA GLU A 77 -15.94 6.35 -1.40
C GLU A 77 -15.26 5.36 -2.37
N CYS A 78 -14.77 4.24 -1.85
CA CYS A 78 -13.87 3.33 -2.56
C CYS A 78 -14.49 1.92 -2.70
N VAL A 79 -14.19 1.27 -3.82
CA VAL A 79 -14.42 -0.17 -4.01
C VAL A 79 -13.06 -0.86 -4.18
N VAL A 80 -12.80 -1.87 -3.36
CA VAL A 80 -11.56 -2.65 -3.44
C VAL A 80 -11.59 -3.57 -4.66
N LEU A 81 -10.51 -3.59 -5.44
CA LEU A 81 -10.36 -4.51 -6.56
C LEU A 81 -10.03 -5.91 -6.01
N PRO A 82 -10.72 -6.97 -6.47
CA PRO A 82 -10.48 -8.33 -6.01
C PRO A 82 -9.10 -8.83 -6.44
N ASP A 83 -8.55 -9.73 -5.62
CA ASP A 83 -7.29 -10.43 -5.84
C ASP A 83 -6.07 -9.54 -6.04
N LEU A 84 -6.10 -8.28 -5.61
CA LEU A 84 -4.97 -7.34 -5.70
C LEU A 84 -4.73 -6.65 -4.36
N SER A 85 -3.62 -7.00 -3.72
CA SER A 85 -3.16 -6.33 -2.51
C SER A 85 -1.66 -6.51 -2.33
N ILE A 86 -1.08 -5.68 -1.47
CA ILE A 86 0.24 -5.92 -0.87
C ILE A 86 -0.03 -6.40 0.55
N CYS A 87 0.28 -7.67 0.82
CA CYS A 87 -0.02 -8.31 2.10
C CYS A 87 1.09 -9.29 2.51
N ALA A 88 1.12 -9.62 3.80
CA ALA A 88 1.94 -10.70 4.35
C ALA A 88 1.11 -11.56 5.29
N ASP A 89 1.32 -12.88 5.25
CA ASP A 89 0.77 -13.81 6.23
C ASP A 89 1.84 -14.16 7.26
N GLY A 90 1.91 -13.38 8.34
CA GLY A 90 3.00 -13.43 9.31
C GLY A 90 4.10 -12.43 8.99
N ARG A 91 5.35 -12.87 9.16
CA ARG A 91 6.55 -12.03 9.10
C ARG A 91 6.70 -11.30 7.75
N VAL A 92 6.89 -9.99 7.77
CA VAL A 92 7.09 -9.14 6.56
C VAL A 92 8.56 -8.74 6.33
N ALA A 93 9.41 -8.95 7.32
CA ALA A 93 10.85 -8.65 7.43
C ALA A 93 11.27 -7.17 7.33
N SER A 94 10.45 -6.31 6.72
CA SER A 94 10.78 -4.92 6.39
C SER A 94 9.92 -3.89 7.13
N ILE A 95 9.20 -4.28 8.18
CA ILE A 95 8.48 -3.33 9.06
C ILE A 95 8.82 -3.71 10.49
N LEU A 96 9.80 -3.01 11.04
CA LEU A 96 10.47 -3.40 12.27
C LEU A 96 10.34 -2.31 13.32
N LEU A 97 9.94 -2.71 14.53
CA LEU A 97 9.98 -1.86 15.71
C LEU A 97 11.18 -2.29 16.56
N PHE A 98 12.23 -1.48 16.53
CA PHE A 98 13.40 -1.63 17.37
C PHE A 98 13.12 -1.04 18.74
N HIS A 99 13.62 -1.66 19.82
CA HIS A 99 13.31 -1.21 21.17
C HIS A 99 14.47 -1.47 22.15
N ARG A 100 14.63 -0.57 23.12
CA ARG A 100 15.61 -0.70 24.22
C ARG A 100 15.00 -1.23 25.51
N ARG A 101 13.67 -1.33 25.57
CA ARG A 101 12.88 -1.81 26.72
C ARG A 101 11.86 -2.84 26.25
N PRO A 102 11.34 -3.72 27.13
CA PRO A 102 10.18 -4.53 26.81
C PRO A 102 9.03 -3.67 26.28
N LEU A 103 8.29 -4.13 25.27
CA LEU A 103 7.20 -3.34 24.66
C LEU A 103 6.09 -2.96 25.66
N THR A 104 5.89 -3.78 26.70
CA THR A 104 4.96 -3.54 27.81
C THR A 104 5.37 -2.38 28.72
N GLU A 105 6.61 -1.89 28.63
CA GLU A 105 7.13 -0.79 29.44
C GLU A 105 7.18 0.55 28.68
N LEU A 106 6.58 0.61 27.48
CA LEU A 106 6.59 1.81 26.64
C LEU A 106 5.46 2.80 26.95
N ASP A 107 4.67 2.59 28.00
CA ASP A 107 3.60 3.52 28.39
C ASP A 107 4.17 4.89 28.78
N GLY A 108 3.67 5.96 28.15
CA GLY A 108 4.20 7.31 28.31
C GLY A 108 5.65 7.51 27.84
N ARG A 109 6.27 6.54 27.16
CA ARG A 109 7.67 6.63 26.70
C ARG A 109 7.77 7.17 25.28
N PRO A 110 8.87 7.86 24.93
CA PRO A 110 9.07 8.35 23.57
C PRO A 110 9.29 7.19 22.59
N VAL A 111 8.50 7.15 21.52
CA VAL A 111 8.63 6.20 20.41
C VAL A 111 8.76 6.97 19.10
N ALA A 112 9.88 6.78 18.43
CA ALA A 112 10.15 7.39 17.13
C ALA A 112 9.40 6.64 16.02
N LEU A 113 8.72 7.39 15.17
CA LEU A 113 7.97 6.91 14.02
C LEU A 113 8.58 7.46 12.73
N THR A 114 8.61 6.63 11.70
CA THR A 114 8.97 7.08 10.35
C THR A 114 7.87 7.94 9.74
N ALA A 115 8.26 8.96 8.96
CA ALA A 115 7.34 9.72 8.11
C ALA A 115 6.92 8.96 6.83
N SER A 116 7.58 7.85 6.51
CA SER A 116 7.55 7.23 5.19
C SER A 116 6.38 6.26 4.95
N SER A 117 5.56 5.94 5.97
CA SER A 117 4.38 5.07 5.79
C SER A 117 3.28 5.29 6.82
N ALA A 118 2.13 5.79 6.34
CA ALA A 118 0.92 5.92 7.15
C ALA A 118 0.41 4.58 7.68
N THR A 119 0.49 3.50 6.89
CA THR A 119 0.01 2.17 7.34
C THR A 119 0.88 1.60 8.45
N SER A 120 2.20 1.64 8.28
CA SER A 120 3.12 1.07 9.27
C SER A 120 3.05 1.82 10.59
N VAL A 121 2.89 3.16 10.54
CA VAL A 121 2.67 3.98 11.74
C VAL A 121 1.40 3.56 12.48
N VAL A 122 0.26 3.45 11.79
CA VAL A 122 -0.98 3.05 12.46
C VAL A 122 -0.92 1.61 12.95
N LEU A 123 -0.28 0.70 12.20
CA LEU A 123 -0.06 -0.68 12.63
C LEU A 123 0.76 -0.73 13.92
N ALA A 124 1.87 0.02 14.02
CA ALA A 124 2.68 0.08 15.23
C ALA A 124 1.86 0.57 16.44
N ARG A 125 1.01 1.58 16.22
CA ARG A 125 0.09 2.07 17.25
C ARG A 125 -0.94 1.03 17.68
N ILE A 126 -1.55 0.32 16.73
CA ILE A 126 -2.50 -0.75 17.05
C ILE A 126 -1.82 -1.85 17.87
N ILE A 127 -0.62 -2.28 17.49
CA ILE A 127 0.13 -3.29 18.24
C ILE A 127 0.46 -2.80 19.65
N LEU A 128 1.03 -1.60 19.79
CA LEU A 128 1.40 -1.07 21.10
C LEU A 128 0.18 -0.81 21.99
N GLU A 129 -0.85 -0.15 21.47
CA GLU A 129 -2.03 0.27 22.24
C GLU A 129 -3.00 -0.88 22.51
N LEU A 130 -3.26 -1.77 21.54
CA LEU A 130 -4.29 -2.81 21.67
C LEU A 130 -3.74 -4.18 22.06
N ARG A 131 -2.55 -4.56 21.59
CA ARG A 131 -1.93 -5.85 21.96
C ARG A 131 -1.15 -5.73 23.27
N TYR A 132 -0.32 -4.70 23.40
CA TYR A 132 0.55 -4.52 24.57
C TYR A 132 -0.06 -3.62 25.65
N GLY A 133 -1.15 -2.91 25.37
CA GLY A 133 -1.88 -2.11 26.35
C GLY A 133 -1.17 -0.83 26.78
N VAL A 134 -0.22 -0.32 25.99
CA VAL A 134 0.59 0.87 26.32
C VAL A 134 0.24 2.05 25.42
N ARG A 135 0.39 3.28 25.93
CA ARG A 135 0.20 4.52 25.18
C ARG A 135 1.48 5.37 25.18
N PRO A 136 2.41 5.10 24.25
CA PRO A 136 3.65 5.87 24.13
C PRO A 136 3.43 7.30 23.62
N GLU A 137 4.44 8.13 23.84
CA GLU A 137 4.57 9.44 23.20
C GLU A 137 5.20 9.29 21.82
N TYR A 138 4.37 9.36 20.78
CA TYR A 138 4.85 9.22 19.40
C TYR A 138 5.48 10.50 18.86
N ARG A 139 6.68 10.39 18.28
CA ARG A 139 7.39 11.50 17.63
C ARG A 139 7.86 11.07 16.25
N VAL A 140 7.70 11.93 15.25
CA VAL A 140 8.19 11.66 13.90
C VAL A 140 9.68 12.00 13.84
N ALA A 141 10.49 11.09 13.28
CA ALA A 141 11.92 11.30 13.09
C ALA A 141 12.36 10.78 11.71
N PRO A 142 13.47 11.31 11.16
CA PRO A 142 14.14 10.71 10.00
C PRO A 142 14.54 9.24 10.27
N PRO A 143 14.61 8.39 9.24
CA PRO A 143 14.88 6.96 9.40
C PRO A 143 16.37 6.68 9.67
N ASP A 144 16.85 7.09 10.84
CA ASP A 144 18.19 6.82 11.34
C ASP A 144 18.05 6.12 12.70
N LEU A 145 18.36 4.83 12.74
CA LEU A 145 18.12 4.03 13.95
C LEU A 145 18.92 4.56 15.16
N GLU A 146 20.18 4.94 14.93
CA GLU A 146 21.07 5.36 16.02
C GLU A 146 20.59 6.68 16.61
N ALA A 147 20.29 7.66 15.75
CA ALA A 147 19.75 8.95 16.16
C ALA A 147 18.36 8.81 16.81
N MET A 148 17.47 7.99 16.23
CA MET A 148 16.14 7.73 16.79
C MET A 148 16.25 7.16 18.21
N LEU A 149 17.09 6.13 18.40
CA LEU A 149 17.23 5.49 19.71
C LEU A 149 18.07 6.30 20.71
N ALA A 150 18.80 7.32 20.27
CA ALA A 150 19.46 8.26 21.20
C ALA A 150 18.44 9.07 22.01
N GLU A 151 17.28 9.37 21.41
CA GLU A 151 16.23 10.22 22.01
C GLU A 151 14.93 9.47 22.38
N HIS A 152 14.78 8.21 21.92
CA HIS A 152 13.56 7.43 22.05
C HIS A 152 13.84 6.02 22.59
N ASP A 153 12.86 5.44 23.29
CA ASP A 153 12.98 4.07 23.83
C ASP A 153 12.67 2.99 22.77
N ALA A 154 11.97 3.37 21.69
CA ALA A 154 11.74 2.52 20.52
C ALA A 154 11.69 3.33 19.22
N ALA A 155 11.95 2.68 18.09
CA ALA A 155 12.02 3.29 16.77
C ALA A 155 11.40 2.38 15.71
N LEU A 156 10.43 2.90 14.96
CA LEU A 156 9.82 2.23 13.82
C LEU A 156 10.58 2.57 12.52
N LEU A 157 11.16 1.56 11.88
CA LEU A 157 11.72 1.65 10.55
C LEU A 157 10.97 0.74 9.58
N ILE A 158 11.02 1.10 8.29
CA ILE A 158 10.35 0.36 7.22
C ILE A 158 11.26 0.17 6.00
N GLY A 159 10.91 -0.75 5.11
CA GLY A 159 11.57 -0.93 3.82
C GLY A 159 13.07 -1.20 3.97
N ASP A 160 13.86 -0.57 3.11
CA ASP A 160 15.31 -0.73 3.08
C ASP A 160 15.96 -0.20 4.37
N ASP A 161 15.46 0.89 4.94
CA ASP A 161 15.96 1.44 6.20
C ASP A 161 15.86 0.41 7.34
N ALA A 162 14.74 -0.33 7.41
CA ALA A 162 14.57 -1.41 8.38
C ALA A 162 15.55 -2.55 8.16
N LEU A 163 15.74 -2.97 6.90
CA LEU A 163 16.61 -4.09 6.55
C LEU A 163 18.08 -3.75 6.80
N LEU A 164 18.52 -2.56 6.39
CA LEU A 164 19.87 -2.05 6.61
C LEU A 164 20.15 -1.89 8.11
N ALA A 165 19.21 -1.29 8.87
CA ALA A 165 19.37 -1.14 10.31
C ALA A 165 19.41 -2.50 11.04
N ALA A 166 18.60 -3.47 10.61
CA ALA A 166 18.61 -4.82 11.18
C ALA A 166 19.95 -5.55 10.97
N GLN A 167 20.62 -5.29 9.84
CA GLN A 167 21.95 -5.81 9.52
C GLN A 167 23.06 -5.07 10.27
N ALA A 168 23.01 -3.73 10.30
CA ALA A 168 24.01 -2.90 10.96
C ALA A 168 23.99 -3.02 12.49
N PHE A 169 22.81 -3.23 13.08
CA PHE A 169 22.61 -3.29 14.53
C PHE A 169 21.96 -4.64 14.95
N PRO A 170 22.64 -5.78 14.80
CA PRO A 170 22.08 -7.10 15.10
C PRO A 170 21.79 -7.31 16.59
N GLY A 171 22.49 -6.58 17.48
CA GLY A 171 22.31 -6.67 18.93
C GLY A 171 21.14 -5.84 19.50
N ILE A 172 20.47 -5.03 18.69
CA ILE A 172 19.31 -4.25 19.13
C ILE A 172 18.05 -5.11 19.00
N PRO A 173 17.30 -5.36 20.10
CA PRO A 173 16.03 -6.07 20.05
C PRO A 173 15.03 -5.42 19.09
N ARG A 174 14.29 -6.26 18.38
CA ARG A 174 13.29 -5.83 17.40
C ARG A 174 12.18 -6.86 17.27
N VAL A 175 11.00 -6.36 16.92
CA VAL A 175 9.86 -7.19 16.51
C VAL A 175 9.44 -6.85 15.08
N ASP A 176 8.92 -7.85 14.38
CA ASP A 176 8.32 -7.68 13.06
C ASP A 176 6.83 -7.39 13.19
N LEU A 177 6.36 -6.26 12.67
CA LEU A 177 4.97 -5.87 12.87
C LEU A 177 3.96 -6.76 12.12
N GLY A 178 4.37 -7.45 11.06
CA GLY A 178 3.53 -8.45 10.39
C GLY A 178 3.36 -9.70 11.24
N GLU A 179 4.46 -10.15 11.87
CA GLU A 179 4.43 -11.25 12.83
C GLU A 179 3.61 -10.89 14.08
N GLU A 180 3.79 -9.67 14.61
CA GLU A 180 3.01 -9.17 15.73
C GLU A 180 1.52 -9.05 15.42
N TRP A 181 1.17 -8.66 14.19
CA TRP A 181 -0.22 -8.64 13.74
C TRP A 181 -0.82 -10.04 13.67
N LYS A 182 -0.08 -10.99 13.08
CA LYS A 182 -0.54 -12.38 12.93
C LYS A 182 -0.74 -13.05 14.28
N ALA A 183 0.19 -12.86 15.22
CA ALA A 183 0.07 -13.42 16.55
C ALA A 183 -1.06 -12.76 17.36
N PHE A 184 -1.36 -11.48 17.14
CA PHE A 184 -2.47 -10.79 17.80
C PHE A 184 -3.85 -11.19 17.26
N THR A 185 -3.98 -11.26 15.94
CA THR A 185 -5.29 -11.36 15.27
C THR A 185 -5.58 -12.73 14.66
N GLY A 186 -4.57 -13.55 14.43
CA GLY A 186 -4.67 -14.79 13.65
C GLY A 186 -4.75 -14.58 12.13
N HIS A 187 -4.82 -13.33 11.65
CA HIS A 187 -5.05 -13.00 10.23
C HIS A 187 -3.81 -12.45 9.54
N PRO A 188 -3.71 -12.58 8.20
CA PRO A 188 -2.73 -11.85 7.40
C PRO A 188 -2.89 -10.33 7.55
N MET A 189 -1.81 -9.57 7.34
CA MET A 189 -1.84 -8.11 7.31
C MET A 189 -1.89 -7.62 5.87
N VAL A 190 -2.80 -6.68 5.58
CA VAL A 190 -2.89 -6.00 4.28
C VAL A 190 -2.34 -4.58 4.42
N TYR A 191 -1.29 -4.26 3.65
CA TYR A 191 -0.58 -2.98 3.70
C TYR A 191 -1.09 -1.97 2.67
N ALA A 192 -1.44 -2.46 1.48
CA ALA A 192 -1.98 -1.66 0.39
C ALA A 192 -3.01 -2.44 -0.42
N LEU A 193 -3.94 -1.69 -1.01
CA LEU A 193 -5.07 -2.18 -1.79
C LEU A 193 -5.14 -1.41 -3.10
N TRP A 194 -5.61 -2.06 -4.17
CA TRP A 194 -6.08 -1.33 -5.34
C TRP A 194 -7.52 -0.98 -5.15
N VAL A 195 -7.86 0.30 -5.34
CA VAL A 195 -9.23 0.78 -5.19
C VAL A 195 -9.67 1.52 -6.44
N ALA A 196 -10.94 1.36 -6.78
CA ALA A 196 -11.64 2.19 -7.73
C ALA A 196 -12.54 3.17 -6.99
N ARG A 197 -12.79 4.32 -7.63
CA ARG A 197 -13.88 5.21 -7.24
C ARG A 197 -15.20 4.46 -7.28
N ARG A 198 -16.03 4.62 -6.24
CA ARG A 198 -17.36 4.00 -6.20
C ARG A 198 -18.20 4.43 -7.40
N GLU A 199 -18.08 5.68 -7.83
CA GLU A 199 -18.82 6.21 -8.99
C GLU A 199 -18.46 5.47 -10.27
N LEU A 200 -17.20 5.06 -10.47
CA LEU A 200 -16.81 4.23 -11.62
C LEU A 200 -17.47 2.84 -11.52
N ALA A 201 -17.43 2.23 -10.33
CA ALA A 201 -18.00 0.90 -10.12
C ALA A 201 -19.51 0.85 -10.39
N GLU A 202 -20.21 1.96 -10.15
CA GLU A 202 -21.65 2.10 -10.37
C GLU A 202 -21.99 2.49 -11.81
N SER A 203 -21.24 3.43 -12.40
CA SER A 203 -21.54 3.97 -13.74
C SER A 203 -21.04 3.09 -14.89
N ASP A 204 -19.88 2.45 -14.74
CA ASP A 204 -19.31 1.54 -15.76
C ASP A 204 -18.65 0.30 -15.12
N PRO A 205 -19.45 -0.68 -14.64
CA PRO A 205 -18.94 -1.94 -14.14
C PRO A 205 -18.14 -2.74 -15.17
N ALA A 206 -18.39 -2.52 -16.47
CA ALA A 206 -17.68 -3.21 -17.54
C ALA A 206 -16.27 -2.68 -17.69
N ALA A 207 -16.06 -1.36 -17.61
CA ALA A 207 -14.73 -0.76 -17.55
C ALA A 207 -13.97 -1.22 -16.32
N LEU A 208 -14.58 -1.21 -15.13
CA LEU A 208 -13.91 -1.69 -13.92
C LEU A 208 -13.43 -3.16 -14.07
N ARG A 209 -14.25 -4.03 -14.68
CA ARG A 209 -13.83 -5.41 -14.99
C ARG A 209 -12.65 -5.47 -15.97
N ARG A 210 -12.58 -4.58 -16.96
CA ARG A 210 -11.41 -4.51 -17.86
C ARG A 210 -10.15 -4.12 -17.10
N VAL A 211 -10.23 -3.13 -16.19
CA VAL A 211 -9.11 -2.73 -15.33
C VAL A 211 -8.63 -3.88 -14.47
N ILE A 212 -9.54 -4.57 -13.78
CA ILE A 212 -9.21 -5.71 -12.92
C ILE A 212 -8.48 -6.78 -13.72
N ARG A 213 -9.00 -7.16 -14.90
CA ARG A 213 -8.37 -8.17 -15.76
C ARG A 213 -6.98 -7.74 -16.24
N ALA A 214 -6.81 -6.48 -16.65
CA ALA A 214 -5.52 -5.97 -17.11
C ALA A 214 -4.47 -6.02 -16.00
N LEU A 215 -4.79 -5.55 -14.80
CA LEU A 215 -3.88 -5.57 -13.65
C LEU A 215 -3.55 -7.00 -13.20
N GLN A 216 -4.53 -7.91 -13.17
CA GLN A 216 -4.33 -9.30 -12.82
C GLN A 216 -3.46 -10.04 -13.86
N ALA A 217 -3.71 -9.82 -15.15
CA ALA A 217 -2.91 -10.37 -16.25
C ALA A 217 -1.48 -9.84 -16.22
N SER A 218 -1.30 -8.54 -15.95
CA SER A 218 0.00 -7.88 -15.82
C SER A 218 0.83 -8.49 -14.69
N ARG A 219 0.20 -8.68 -13.52
CA ARG A 219 0.83 -9.36 -12.39
C ARG A 219 1.21 -10.80 -12.73
N GLU A 220 0.33 -11.53 -13.40
CA GLU A 220 0.62 -12.91 -13.79
C GLU A 220 1.77 -12.99 -14.80
N TYR A 221 1.83 -12.06 -15.75
CA TYR A 221 2.96 -11.91 -16.65
C TYR A 221 4.26 -11.70 -15.88
N ALA A 222 4.31 -10.75 -14.93
CA ALA A 222 5.49 -10.51 -14.10
C ALA A 222 5.91 -11.75 -13.28
N ARG A 223 4.95 -12.51 -12.74
CA ARG A 223 5.24 -13.75 -11.99
C ARG A 223 5.95 -14.80 -12.83
N ASN A 224 5.68 -14.82 -14.13
CA ASN A 224 6.29 -15.74 -15.11
C ASN A 224 7.62 -15.22 -15.68
N HIS A 225 8.00 -13.96 -15.40
CA HIS A 225 9.20 -13.31 -15.92
C HIS A 225 10.06 -12.66 -14.82
N ARG A 226 10.19 -13.30 -13.65
CA ARG A 226 10.88 -12.72 -12.47
C ARG A 226 12.37 -12.40 -12.66
N GLN A 227 12.99 -12.89 -13.73
CA GLN A 227 14.40 -12.64 -14.04
C GLN A 227 14.61 -11.33 -14.84
N GLU A 228 13.53 -10.74 -15.35
CA GLU A 228 13.52 -9.46 -16.07
C GLU A 228 13.22 -8.26 -15.17
#